data_AF-A0A258JRG3-F1
#
_entry.id   AF-A0A258JRG3-F1
#
_cell.length_a   1.000
_cell.length_b   1.000
_cell.length_c   1.000
_cell.angle_alpha   90.00
_cell.angle_beta   90.00
_cell.angle_gamma   90.00
#
_symmetry.space_group_name_H-M   'P 1'
#
loop_
_entity.id
_entity.type
_entity.pdbx_description
1 polymer ?
#
loop_
_entity_poly.entity_id
_entity_poly.type
_entity_poly.pdbx_seq_one_letter_code
_entity_poly.pdbx_strand_id
1 'polypeptide(L)'
;VRHIKDGFVENQRSKAHLISAIHQVLEDSEICNLKSAIYFPSYEIMMDELRDYRFYAEDMLHPSALAVDYIWERFKEASISESVFGVMDEVENIQKSLAHKPFNPNSESHLKFEANLRKKITKLESQYPFMKF
;
A
#
# COMPACT_ATOMS: atom_id res chain seq x y z
N VAL A 1 -11.07 8.12 1.12
CA VAL A 1 -12.12 8.41 0.12
C VAL A 1 -13.04 9.51 0.63
N ARG A 2 -13.41 10.47 -0.22
CA ARG A 2 -14.36 11.53 0.12
C ARG A 2 -15.80 11.02 -0.08
N HIS A 3 -16.56 10.89 1.00
CA HIS A 3 -17.96 10.46 0.97
C HIS A 3 -18.88 11.65 0.71
N ILE A 4 -18.68 12.33 -0.42
CA ILE A 4 -19.40 13.58 -0.74
C ILE A 4 -20.90 13.37 -0.97
N LYS A 5 -21.36 12.13 -1.20
CA LYS A 5 -22.78 11.79 -1.34
C LYS A 5 -23.57 12.14 -0.08
N ASP A 6 -22.92 12.14 1.08
CA ASP A 6 -23.52 12.46 2.38
C ASP A 6 -23.48 13.97 2.68
N GLY A 7 -22.81 14.77 1.83
CA GLY A 7 -22.60 16.20 2.00
C GLY A 7 -21.16 16.55 2.39
N PHE A 8 -20.69 17.73 1.95
CA PHE A 8 -19.33 18.19 2.23
C PHE A 8 -19.09 18.40 3.72
N VAL A 9 -20.05 19.01 4.41
CA VAL A 9 -19.97 19.29 5.85
C VAL A 9 -19.96 17.99 6.64
N GLU A 10 -20.81 17.04 6.26
CA GLU A 10 -20.98 15.73 6.86
C GLU A 10 -19.72 14.87 6.68
N ASN A 11 -19.13 14.88 5.48
CA ASN A 11 -17.85 14.24 5.22
C ASN A 11 -16.76 14.82 6.12
N GLN A 12 -16.61 16.14 6.20
CA GLN A 12 -15.58 16.75 7.05
C GLN A 12 -15.80 16.44 8.54
N ARG A 13 -17.04 16.56 9.02
CA ARG A 13 -17.40 16.27 10.41
C ARG A 13 -17.13 14.81 10.77
N SER A 14 -17.51 13.86 9.91
CA SER A 14 -17.26 12.43 10.17
C SER A 14 -15.77 12.09 10.21
N LYS A 15 -14.95 12.69 9.33
CA LYS A 15 -13.48 12.51 9.38
C LYS A 15 -12.86 13.15 10.63
N ALA A 16 -13.29 14.35 11.01
CA ALA A 16 -12.84 15.00 12.24
C ALA A 16 -13.15 14.17 13.49
N HIS A 17 -14.35 13.60 13.58
CA HIS A 17 -14.71 12.70 14.68
C HIS A 17 -13.85 11.43 14.70
N LEU A 18 -13.62 10.81 13.55
CA LEU A 18 -12.79 9.60 13.46
C LEU A 18 -11.35 9.89 13.90
N ILE A 19 -10.74 10.96 13.39
CA ILE A 19 -9.37 11.37 13.72
C ILE A 19 -9.27 11.69 15.22
N SER A 20 -10.20 12.48 15.76
CA SER A 20 -10.23 12.80 17.19
C SER A 20 -10.36 11.55 18.07
N ALA A 21 -11.22 10.60 17.68
CA ALA A 21 -11.40 9.36 18.43
C ALA A 21 -10.15 8.47 18.38
N ILE A 22 -9.48 8.38 17.23
CA ILE A 22 -8.22 7.64 17.09
C ILE A 22 -7.15 8.24 18.01
N HIS A 23 -6.96 9.56 17.99
CA HIS A 23 -5.97 10.21 18.84
C HIS A 23 -6.28 10.04 20.33
N GLN A 24 -7.54 10.16 20.73
CA GLN A 24 -7.95 9.89 22.11
C GLN A 24 -7.60 8.47 22.56
N VAL A 25 -7.82 7.47 21.70
CA VAL A 25 -7.51 6.07 22.00
C VAL A 25 -6.00 5.80 22.05
N LEU A 26 -5.21 6.48 21.20
CA LEU A 26 -3.75 6.33 21.18
C LEU A 26 -3.07 7.05 22.36
N GLU A 27 -3.64 8.16 22.82
CA GLU A 27 -3.16 8.91 23.98
C GLU A 27 -3.57 8.25 25.31
N ASP A 28 -4.70 7.56 25.34
CA ASP A 28 -5.18 6.83 26.51
C ASP A 28 -4.49 5.47 26.65
N SER A 29 -3.43 5.45 27.45
CA SER A 29 -2.63 4.25 27.73
C SER A 29 -3.37 3.14 28.47
N GLU A 30 -4.55 3.40 29.05
CA GLU A 30 -5.33 2.40 29.79
C GLU A 30 -6.32 1.64 28.88
N ILE A 31 -6.86 2.31 27.85
CA ILE A 31 -7.81 1.69 26.91
C ILE A 31 -7.11 0.67 26.01
N CYS A 32 -5.86 0.93 25.67
CA CYS A 32 -5.11 0.12 24.75
C CYS A 32 -3.77 -0.29 25.36
N ASN A 33 -3.53 -1.60 25.49
CA ASN A 33 -2.19 -2.18 25.61
C ASN A 33 -1.30 -1.94 24.36
N LEU A 34 -1.63 -0.93 23.54
CA LEU A 34 -0.99 -0.53 22.30
C LEU A 34 0.07 0.54 22.56
N LYS A 35 1.03 0.28 23.46
CA LYS A 35 2.19 1.17 23.63
C LYS A 35 3.00 1.38 22.33
N SER A 36 2.72 0.59 21.30
CA SER A 36 3.36 0.62 19.98
C SER A 36 2.41 0.95 18.82
N ALA A 37 1.13 1.31 19.06
CA ALA A 37 0.30 1.76 17.94
C ALA A 37 0.66 3.18 17.56
N ILE A 38 0.79 3.42 16.27
CA ILE A 38 1.17 4.70 15.70
C ILE A 38 0.13 5.08 14.67
N TYR A 39 -0.32 6.33 14.71
CA TYR A 39 -1.17 6.89 13.67
C TYR A 39 -0.33 7.18 12.43
N PHE A 40 -0.70 6.58 11.30
CA PHE A 40 -0.11 6.93 10.00
C PHE A 40 -1.02 7.93 9.26
N PRO A 41 -0.51 9.14 8.93
CA PRO A 41 -1.34 10.26 8.45
C PRO A 41 -1.68 10.17 6.95
N SER A 42 -2.20 9.02 6.50
CA SER A 42 -2.55 8.80 5.08
C SER A 42 -3.63 9.76 4.56
N TYR A 43 -4.55 10.19 5.43
CA TYR A 43 -5.61 11.13 5.06
C TYR A 43 -5.05 12.53 4.86
N GLU A 44 -4.21 12.98 5.78
CA GLU A 44 -3.53 14.28 5.74
C GLU A 44 -2.56 14.32 4.56
N ILE A 45 -1.78 13.28 4.30
CA ILE A 45 -0.93 13.20 3.08
C ILE A 45 -1.79 13.43 1.83
N MET A 46 -2.93 12.75 1.71
CA MET A 46 -3.82 12.92 0.56
C MET A 46 -4.42 14.35 0.48
N MET A 47 -4.78 14.94 1.62
CA MET A 47 -5.47 16.23 1.68
C MET A 47 -4.53 17.44 1.68
N ASP A 48 -3.29 17.29 2.12
CA ASP A 48 -2.36 18.38 2.39
C ASP A 48 -1.14 18.36 1.46
N GLU A 49 -0.57 17.19 1.19
CA GLU A 49 0.58 17.04 0.27
C GLU A 49 0.13 16.77 -1.17
N LEU A 50 -0.85 15.88 -1.36
CA LEU A 50 -1.30 15.41 -2.69
C LEU A 50 -2.56 16.13 -3.19
N ARG A 51 -2.60 17.45 -3.03
CA ARG A 51 -3.79 18.28 -3.32
C ARG A 51 -4.13 18.43 -4.81
N ASP A 52 -3.13 18.36 -5.67
CA ASP A 52 -3.28 18.58 -7.11
C ASP A 52 -4.20 17.52 -7.75
N TYR A 53 -5.04 17.91 -8.71
CA TYR A 53 -5.95 17.02 -9.44
C TYR A 53 -5.24 15.82 -10.07
N ARG A 54 -3.95 15.93 -10.41
CA ARG A 54 -3.15 14.79 -10.91
C ARG A 54 -3.10 13.59 -9.95
N PHE A 55 -3.37 13.82 -8.67
CA PHE A 55 -3.38 12.79 -7.65
C PHE A 55 -4.74 12.15 -7.44
N TYR A 56 -5.78 12.61 -8.14
CA TYR A 56 -7.11 12.02 -8.13
C TYR A 56 -7.33 11.17 -9.38
N ALA A 57 -8.08 10.09 -9.25
CA ALA A 57 -8.54 9.27 -10.37
C ALA A 57 -9.51 10.06 -11.27
N GLU A 58 -9.95 9.46 -12.37
CA GLU A 58 -10.85 10.11 -13.35
C GLU A 58 -12.16 10.62 -12.74
N ASP A 59 -12.61 10.01 -11.63
CA ASP A 59 -13.79 10.44 -10.89
C ASP A 59 -13.58 11.64 -9.95
N MET A 60 -12.35 12.16 -9.88
CA MET A 60 -11.95 13.29 -9.04
C MET A 60 -12.18 13.08 -7.53
N LEU A 61 -12.36 11.83 -7.10
CA LEU A 61 -12.77 11.46 -5.74
C LEU A 61 -11.82 10.47 -5.09
N HIS A 62 -11.37 9.48 -5.86
CA HIS A 62 -10.45 8.47 -5.37
C HIS A 62 -9.00 8.87 -5.64
N PRO A 63 -8.04 8.40 -4.83
CA PRO A 63 -6.63 8.55 -5.16
C PRO A 63 -6.31 7.88 -6.50
N SER A 64 -5.54 8.55 -7.34
CA SER A 64 -4.92 7.98 -8.53
C SER A 64 -3.89 6.92 -8.15
N ALA A 65 -3.46 6.10 -9.12
CA ALA A 65 -2.36 5.15 -8.91
C ALA A 65 -1.08 5.84 -8.38
N LEU A 66 -0.74 7.01 -8.92
CA LEU A 66 0.40 7.80 -8.46
C LEU A 66 0.29 8.20 -6.98
N ALA A 67 -0.92 8.57 -6.53
CA ALA A 67 -1.15 8.92 -5.13
C ALA A 67 -1.09 7.69 -4.23
N VAL A 68 -1.63 6.56 -4.67
CA VAL A 68 -1.55 5.27 -3.95
C VAL A 68 -0.08 4.88 -3.77
N ASP A 69 0.72 4.92 -4.84
CA ASP A 69 2.14 4.57 -4.81
C ASP A 69 2.91 5.49 -3.85
N TYR A 70 2.67 6.80 -3.90
CA TYR A 70 3.30 7.75 -2.98
C TYR A 70 2.95 7.48 -1.52
N ILE A 71 1.67 7.27 -1.20
CA ILE A 71 1.22 6.97 0.16
C ILE A 71 1.79 5.63 0.63
N TRP A 72 1.87 4.63 -0.25
CA TRP A 72 2.47 3.33 0.04
C TRP A 72 3.95 3.46 0.42
N GLU A 73 4.72 4.24 -0.33
CA GLU A 73 6.13 4.48 -0.01
C GLU A 73 6.26 5.15 1.36
N ARG A 74 5.41 6.14 1.68
CA ARG A 74 5.42 6.83 3.00
C ARG A 74 5.04 5.89 4.13
N PHE A 75 4.09 5.00 3.88
CA PHE A 75 3.71 3.99 4.86
C PHE A 75 4.86 3.00 5.10
N LYS A 76 5.49 2.51 4.02
CA LYS A 76 6.62 1.58 4.06
C LYS A 76 7.75 2.14 4.91
N GLU A 77 8.17 3.37 4.65
CA GLU A 77 9.25 4.04 5.40
C GLU A 77 8.90 4.29 6.88
N ALA A 78 7.64 4.60 7.18
CA ALA A 78 7.22 4.91 8.55
C ALA A 78 6.94 3.66 9.41
N SER A 79 6.56 2.54 8.79
CA SER A 79 5.94 1.42 9.51
C SER A 79 6.69 0.10 9.36
N ILE A 80 7.62 -0.01 8.41
CA ILE A 80 8.31 -1.26 8.08
C ILE A 80 9.82 -1.06 8.23
N SER A 81 10.49 -2.05 8.82
CA SER A 81 11.94 -2.04 8.95
C SER A 81 12.63 -2.04 7.58
N GLU A 82 13.58 -1.13 7.38
CA GLU A 82 14.38 -1.05 6.16
C GLU A 82 15.07 -2.38 5.81
N SER A 83 15.38 -3.19 6.83
CA SER A 83 16.01 -4.52 6.66
C SER A 83 15.21 -5.49 5.79
N VAL A 84 13.90 -5.28 5.62
CA VAL A 84 13.05 -6.14 4.78
C VAL A 84 12.68 -5.53 3.43
N PHE A 85 13.09 -4.29 3.13
CA PHE A 85 12.73 -3.62 1.86
C PHE A 85 13.19 -4.41 0.64
N GLY A 86 14.42 -4.95 0.67
CA GLY A 86 14.92 -5.79 -0.43
C GLY A 86 14.06 -7.05 -0.67
N VAL A 87 13.51 -7.64 0.38
CA VAL A 87 12.60 -8.80 0.27
C VAL A 87 11.26 -8.36 -0.31
N MET A 88 10.73 -7.21 0.12
CA MET A 88 9.50 -6.65 -0.43
C MET A 88 9.63 -6.36 -1.92
N ASP A 89 10.76 -5.80 -2.36
CA ASP A 89 11.05 -5.54 -3.77
C ASP A 89 11.17 -6.86 -4.58
N GLU A 90 11.80 -7.90 -4.02
CA GLU A 90 11.83 -9.23 -4.66
C GLU A 90 10.41 -9.80 -4.84
N VAL A 91 9.56 -9.69 -3.82
CA VAL A 91 8.14 -10.12 -3.86
C VAL A 91 7.36 -9.33 -4.91
N GLU A 92 7.49 -8.00 -4.93
CA GLU A 92 6.79 -7.13 -5.88
C GLU A 92 7.17 -7.46 -7.32
N ASN A 93 8.47 -7.66 -7.59
CA ASN A 93 8.97 -8.04 -8.90
C ASN A 93 8.42 -9.39 -9.38
N ILE A 94 8.28 -10.37 -8.47
CA ILE A 94 7.65 -11.66 -8.78
C ILE A 94 6.17 -11.47 -9.10
N GLN A 95 5.43 -10.71 -8.29
CA GLN A 95 4.00 -10.45 -8.53
C GLN A 95 3.75 -9.76 -9.88
N LYS A 96 4.55 -8.73 -10.22
CA LYS A 96 4.52 -8.08 -11.53
C LYS A 96 4.83 -9.07 -12.66
N SER A 97 5.79 -9.96 -12.45
CA SER A 97 6.17 -11.00 -13.42
C SER A 97 5.08 -12.05 -13.63
N LEU A 98 4.35 -12.43 -12.57
CA LEU A 98 3.22 -13.37 -12.64
C LEU A 98 1.99 -12.74 -13.32
N ALA A 99 1.77 -11.45 -13.14
CA ALA A 99 0.69 -10.72 -13.81
C ALA A 99 0.93 -10.49 -15.31
N HIS A 100 2.18 -10.66 -15.78
CA HIS A 100 2.55 -10.42 -17.17
C HIS A 100 1.91 -11.45 -18.11
N LYS A 101 1.22 -10.96 -19.15
CA LYS A 101 0.64 -11.80 -20.20
C LYS A 101 1.60 -11.92 -21.40
N PRO A 102 2.16 -13.10 -21.68
CA PRO A 102 3.07 -13.28 -22.80
C PRO A 102 2.36 -13.17 -24.15
N PHE A 103 3.00 -12.49 -25.10
CA PHE A 103 2.53 -12.42 -26.48
C PHE A 103 2.72 -13.74 -27.25
N ASN A 104 3.85 -14.43 -27.01
CA ASN A 104 4.12 -15.78 -27.52
C ASN A 104 4.59 -16.70 -26.40
N PRO A 105 3.66 -17.46 -25.78
CA PRO A 105 3.97 -18.37 -24.66
C PRO A 105 4.99 -19.47 -25.00
N ASN A 106 5.06 -19.88 -26.27
CA ASN A 106 5.95 -20.99 -26.68
C ASN A 106 7.33 -20.50 -27.13
N SER A 107 7.59 -19.20 -27.06
CA SER A 107 8.90 -18.65 -27.43
C SER A 107 9.99 -19.09 -26.44
N GLU A 108 11.19 -19.33 -26.95
CA GLU A 108 12.35 -19.71 -26.11
C GLU A 108 12.63 -18.66 -25.03
N SER A 109 12.46 -17.37 -25.36
CA SER A 109 12.60 -16.26 -24.41
C SER A 109 11.59 -16.33 -23.27
N HIS A 110 10.34 -16.70 -23.55
CA HIS A 110 9.31 -16.81 -22.52
C HIS A 110 9.55 -18.01 -21.61
N LEU A 111 9.89 -19.17 -22.18
CA LEU A 111 10.23 -20.37 -21.40
C LEU A 111 11.44 -20.12 -20.46
N LYS A 112 12.46 -19.39 -20.95
CA LYS A 112 13.60 -18.96 -20.12
C LYS A 112 13.17 -18.00 -19.01
N PHE A 113 12.28 -17.06 -19.31
CA PHE A 113 11.70 -16.15 -18.32
C PHE A 113 10.95 -16.90 -17.22
N GLU A 114 10.07 -17.85 -17.58
CA GLU A 114 9.32 -18.66 -16.62
C GLU A 114 10.26 -19.50 -15.73
N ALA A 115 11.29 -20.12 -16.31
CA ALA A 115 12.27 -20.88 -15.55
C ALA A 115 13.02 -20.00 -14.54
N ASN A 116 13.37 -18.77 -14.91
CA ASN A 116 14.00 -17.81 -14.02
C ASN A 116 13.04 -17.30 -12.93
N LEU A 117 11.77 -17.07 -13.29
CA LEU A 117 10.74 -16.66 -12.33
C LEU A 117 10.52 -17.75 -11.26
N ARG A 118 10.40 -19.02 -11.67
CA ARG A 118 10.28 -20.15 -10.74
C ARG A 118 11.48 -20.25 -9.79
N LYS A 119 12.71 -20.06 -10.28
CA LYS A 119 13.91 -20.03 -9.41
C LYS A 119 13.82 -18.94 -8.34
N LYS A 120 13.33 -17.74 -8.68
CA LYS A 120 13.14 -16.64 -7.72
C LYS A 120 12.08 -17.00 -6.66
N ILE A 121 10.95 -17.57 -7.10
CA ILE A 121 9.88 -18.03 -6.21
C ILE A 121 10.42 -19.07 -5.22
N THR A 122 11.05 -20.14 -5.72
CA THR A 122 11.58 -21.22 -4.87
C THR A 122 12.65 -20.72 -3.89
N LYS A 123 13.48 -19.76 -4.30
CA LYS A 123 14.45 -19.11 -3.40
C LYS A 123 13.73 -18.43 -2.23
N LEU A 124 12.70 -17.62 -2.49
CA LEU A 124 11.95 -16.93 -1.45
C LEU A 124 11.14 -17.89 -0.57
N GLU A 125 10.47 -18.89 -1.14
CA GLU A 125 9.74 -19.90 -0.38
C GLU A 125 10.67 -20.71 0.54
N SER A 126 11.91 -20.97 0.11
CA SER A 126 12.92 -21.63 0.96
C SER A 126 13.39 -20.74 2.12
N GLN A 127 13.45 -19.42 1.93
CA GLN A 127 13.84 -18.47 2.98
C GLN A 127 12.67 -18.14 3.92
N TYR A 128 11.46 -18.10 3.37
CA TYR A 128 10.21 -17.73 4.04
C TYR A 128 9.13 -18.78 3.73
N PRO A 129 9.11 -19.92 4.44
CA PRO A 129 8.21 -21.04 4.14
C PRO A 129 6.71 -20.74 4.26
N PHE A 130 6.34 -19.59 4.82
CA PHE A 130 4.96 -19.13 4.91
C PHE A 130 4.48 -18.38 3.65
N MET A 131 5.40 -17.94 2.77
CA MET A 131 5.04 -17.25 1.53
C MET A 131 4.45 -18.24 0.52
N LYS A 132 3.45 -17.77 -0.24
CA LYS A 132 2.82 -18.49 -1.34
C LYS A 132 2.60 -17.50 -2.49
N PHE A 133 2.96 -17.91 -3.70
CA PHE A 133 2.86 -17.10 -4.92
C PHE A 133 1.83 -17.67 -5.88
#